data_AF-A0A4Q9HBC4-F1
#
_entry.id   AF-A0A4Q9HBC4-F1
#
_cell.length_a   1.000
_cell.length_b   1.000
_cell.length_c   1.000
_cell.angle_alpha   90.00
_cell.angle_beta   90.00
_cell.angle_gamma   90.00
#
_symmetry.space_group_name_H-M   'P 1'
#
loop_
_entity.id
_entity.type
_entity.pdbx_description
1 polymer ?
#
loop_
_entity_poly.entity_id
_entity_poly.type
_entity_poly.pdbx_seq_one_letter_code
_entity_poly.pdbx_strand_id
1 'polypeptide(L)'
;MEQVALNTVIAVMMAIFPGFLFRKFYYRGEFTKQFNQSNEFDKLLWNVFFSGVSMGVTFLSVYAFRSMSGLEVLDSLSYDTVRQIATPIADNKIPDKDLMYKTYQDLLLIIALIYAISCFFGFMLHWLVRGLRLDVHFQLFRFKNYWYYYIHGGKILYSSPGNKKPAFTMVDVLCEIAGETKMYSGILSQYTINKEDNNLENLFLTNARALKQVKNAAGNTVEVKSREIPGAAFCIPYKTVANMNLVYVYRDDRGRNLNKLSLIAINIAFFLFFTFVVASFWFDLSSYGIVGFWEKFFYGIFAFMGLANFRLLFLKRAWQNLEWITASLLIISSSLWILYLMGVVNVWVSIGFFIVAIVVISTIPSSSPSQDSNSDAQQSSQDNS
;
A
#
# COMPACT_ATOMS: atom_id res chain seq x y z
N MET A 1 -8.36 27.93 33.32
CA MET A 1 -8.65 26.51 33.00
C MET A 1 -8.68 26.25 31.49
N GLU A 2 -9.30 27.11 30.67
CA GLU A 2 -9.36 26.93 29.20
C GLU A 2 -7.99 26.89 28.50
N GLN A 3 -7.04 27.74 28.89
CA GLN A 3 -5.67 27.73 28.31
C GLN A 3 -4.93 26.40 28.59
N VAL A 4 -5.12 25.81 29.77
CA VAL A 4 -4.51 24.53 30.13
C VAL A 4 -5.13 23.40 29.29
N ALA A 5 -6.45 23.43 29.07
CA ALA A 5 -7.15 22.46 28.24
C ALA A 5 -6.68 22.51 26.78
N LEU A 6 -6.59 23.69 26.18
CA LEU A 6 -6.14 23.87 24.79
C LEU A 6 -4.69 23.40 24.59
N ASN A 7 -3.78 23.80 25.47
CA ASN A 7 -2.37 23.40 25.39
C ASN A 7 -2.22 21.88 25.56
N THR A 8 -3.01 21.28 26.45
CA THR A 8 -3.02 19.82 26.65
C THR A 8 -3.54 19.10 25.40
N VAL A 9 -4.61 19.59 24.77
CA VAL A 9 -5.15 19.02 23.52
C VAL A 9 -4.12 19.09 22.40
N ILE A 10 -3.46 20.24 22.21
CA ILE A 10 -2.42 20.40 21.17
C ILE A 10 -1.25 19.47 21.43
N ALA A 11 -0.78 19.36 22.68
CA ALA A 11 0.30 18.44 23.07
C ALA A 11 -0.09 16.98 22.81
N VAL A 12 -1.33 16.58 23.15
CA VAL A 12 -1.86 15.25 22.87
C VAL A 12 -1.97 14.98 21.37
N MET A 13 -2.44 15.94 20.59
CA MET A 13 -2.52 15.83 19.14
C MET A 13 -1.14 15.62 18.54
N MET A 14 -0.14 16.41 18.94
CA MET A 14 1.24 16.21 18.46
C MET A 14 1.82 14.88 18.94
N ALA A 15 1.63 14.49 20.20
CA ALA A 15 2.29 13.33 20.78
C ALA A 15 1.66 11.98 20.37
N ILE A 16 0.36 11.91 20.12
CA ILE A 16 -0.36 10.63 19.91
C ILE A 16 -0.87 10.49 18.48
N PHE A 17 -1.38 11.57 17.89
CA PHE A 17 -2.09 11.50 16.61
C PHE A 17 -1.22 11.03 15.44
N PRO A 18 0.07 11.42 15.32
CA PRO A 18 0.93 10.86 14.28
C PRO A 18 1.01 9.34 14.37
N GLY A 19 1.25 8.76 15.54
CA GLY A 19 1.34 7.29 15.62
C GLY A 19 0.00 6.58 15.37
N PHE A 20 -1.12 7.21 15.73
CA PHE A 20 -2.45 6.73 15.34
C PHE A 20 -2.61 6.67 13.81
N LEU A 21 -2.23 7.73 13.10
CA LEU A 21 -2.26 7.77 11.64
C LEU A 21 -1.35 6.69 11.04
N PHE A 22 -0.12 6.57 11.54
CA PHE A 22 0.84 5.56 11.09
C PHE A 22 0.21 4.16 11.13
N ARG A 23 -0.35 3.79 12.29
CA ARG A 23 -0.96 2.48 12.49
C ARG A 23 -2.19 2.26 11.61
N LYS A 24 -2.99 3.30 11.38
CA LYS A 24 -4.17 3.23 10.51
C LYS A 24 -3.79 2.94 9.07
N PHE A 25 -2.72 3.54 8.57
CA PHE A 25 -2.20 3.25 7.22
C PHE A 25 -1.42 1.94 7.15
N TYR A 26 -0.81 1.50 8.25
CA TYR A 26 -0.13 0.21 8.35
C TYR A 26 -1.11 -0.99 8.34
N TYR A 27 -2.18 -0.92 9.12
CA TYR A 27 -3.22 -1.96 9.17
C TYR A 27 -4.31 -1.69 8.14
N ARG A 28 -4.05 -2.03 6.88
CA ARG A 28 -4.98 -1.87 5.75
C ARG A 28 -5.43 -3.22 5.15
N GLY A 29 -6.51 -3.17 4.37
CA GLY A 29 -7.07 -4.33 3.68
C GLY A 29 -7.59 -5.39 4.66
N GLU A 30 -7.18 -6.65 4.47
CA GLU A 30 -7.56 -7.80 5.30
C GLU A 30 -7.12 -7.69 6.78
N PHE A 31 -6.24 -6.73 7.09
CA PHE A 31 -5.71 -6.51 8.45
C PHE A 31 -6.31 -5.29 9.14
N THR A 32 -7.27 -4.60 8.52
CA THR A 32 -7.91 -3.39 9.10
C THR A 32 -8.52 -3.64 10.48
N LYS A 33 -9.05 -4.85 10.70
CA LYS A 33 -9.62 -5.25 11.99
C LYS A 33 -8.58 -5.31 13.12
N GLN A 34 -7.31 -5.58 12.80
CA GLN A 34 -6.22 -5.64 13.77
C GLN A 34 -5.94 -4.30 14.46
N PHE A 35 -6.28 -3.19 13.79
CA PHE A 35 -6.15 -1.85 14.36
C PHE A 35 -6.86 -1.73 15.72
N ASN A 36 -8.02 -2.40 15.87
CA ASN A 36 -8.85 -2.35 17.07
C ASN A 36 -8.60 -3.50 18.06
N GLN A 37 -7.78 -4.49 17.70
CA GLN A 37 -7.61 -5.79 18.40
C GLN A 37 -6.56 -5.78 19.53
N SER A 38 -6.57 -4.75 20.38
CA SER A 38 -5.71 -4.70 21.56
C SER A 38 -6.39 -3.93 22.68
N ASN A 39 -5.89 -4.07 23.89
CA ASN A 39 -6.33 -3.25 25.02
C ASN A 39 -6.11 -1.76 24.71
N GLU A 40 -6.93 -0.88 25.27
CA GLU A 40 -6.83 0.57 25.06
C GLU A 40 -5.47 1.11 25.51
N PHE A 41 -4.92 0.58 26.60
CA PHE A 41 -3.58 0.92 27.06
C PHE A 41 -2.49 0.53 26.06
N ASP A 42 -2.55 -0.68 25.49
CA ASP A 42 -1.61 -1.11 24.45
C ASP A 42 -1.73 -0.23 23.19
N LYS A 43 -2.96 0.14 22.81
CA LYS A 43 -3.18 1.05 21.67
C LYS A 43 -2.50 2.38 21.90
N LEU A 44 -2.63 2.93 23.11
CA LEU A 44 -2.00 4.18 23.50
C LEU A 44 -0.48 4.08 23.43
N LEU A 45 0.12 3.04 24.02
CA LEU A 45 1.57 2.83 23.99
C LEU A 45 2.11 2.73 22.55
N TRP A 46 1.45 1.94 21.70
CA TRP A 46 1.84 1.83 20.29
C TRP A 46 1.67 3.15 19.53
N ASN A 47 0.62 3.93 19.81
CA ASN A 47 0.45 5.25 19.20
C ASN A 47 1.56 6.20 19.63
N VAL A 48 1.92 6.26 20.92
CA VAL A 48 3.03 7.10 21.39
C VAL A 48 4.36 6.67 20.75
N PHE A 49 4.63 5.36 20.71
CA PHE A 49 5.83 4.82 20.09
C PHE A 49 5.95 5.21 18.60
N PHE A 50 4.92 4.93 17.79
CA PHE A 50 4.95 5.26 16.36
C PHE A 50 4.90 6.76 16.10
N SER A 51 4.37 7.55 17.03
CA SER A 51 4.45 9.00 16.95
C SER A 51 5.89 9.49 17.11
N GLY A 52 6.60 8.99 18.12
CA GLY A 52 8.03 9.28 18.32
C GLY A 52 8.88 8.85 17.11
N VAL A 53 8.60 7.68 16.53
CA VAL A 53 9.24 7.25 15.28
C VAL A 53 8.94 8.22 14.14
N SER A 54 7.68 8.63 13.96
CA SER A 54 7.28 9.55 12.89
C SER A 54 7.95 10.93 13.04
N MET A 55 8.03 11.44 14.27
CA MET A 55 8.73 12.69 14.58
C MET A 55 10.24 12.57 14.31
N GLY A 56 10.89 11.51 14.78
CA GLY A 56 12.31 11.28 14.54
C GLY A 56 12.64 11.15 13.06
N VAL A 57 11.82 10.44 12.30
CA VAL A 57 11.94 10.34 10.84
C VAL A 57 11.72 11.70 10.17
N THR A 58 10.75 12.48 10.62
CA THR A 58 10.51 13.85 10.11
C THR A 58 11.73 14.72 10.35
N PHE A 59 12.27 14.72 11.57
CA PHE A 59 13.48 15.46 11.93
C PHE A 59 14.69 15.05 11.08
N LEU A 60 14.93 13.75 10.93
CA LEU A 60 16.03 13.23 10.10
C LEU A 60 15.85 13.61 8.63
N SER A 61 14.62 13.59 8.11
CA SER A 61 14.31 13.97 6.73
C SER A 61 14.58 15.46 6.48
N VAL A 62 14.13 16.31 7.41
CA VAL A 62 14.38 17.76 7.42
C VAL A 62 15.88 18.05 7.49
N TYR A 63 16.60 17.38 8.39
CA TYR A 63 18.04 17.54 8.57
C TYR A 63 18.83 17.10 7.33
N ALA A 64 18.55 15.90 6.81
CA ALA A 64 19.20 15.37 5.62
C ALA A 64 18.95 16.27 4.41
N PHE A 65 17.72 16.76 4.24
CA PHE A 65 17.39 17.69 3.18
C PHE A 65 18.21 18.98 3.31
N ARG A 66 18.22 19.63 4.48
CA ARG A 66 19.02 20.85 4.73
C ARG A 66 20.50 20.62 4.40
N SER A 67 21.05 19.48 4.80
CA SER A 67 22.45 19.14 4.51
C SER A 67 22.74 18.93 3.02
N MET A 68 21.76 18.48 2.23
CA MET A 68 21.93 18.19 0.81
C MET A 68 21.64 19.40 -0.09
N SER A 69 20.60 20.17 0.21
CA SER A 69 20.15 21.29 -0.61
C SER A 69 20.69 22.64 -0.15
N GLY A 70 21.15 22.74 1.11
CA GLY A 70 21.51 24.01 1.75
C GLY A 70 20.32 24.91 2.05
N LEU A 71 19.08 24.46 1.79
CA LEU A 71 17.87 25.26 1.98
C LEU A 71 17.40 25.21 3.43
N GLU A 72 16.98 26.37 3.93
CA GLU A 72 16.32 26.48 5.21
C GLU A 72 14.86 26.04 5.09
N VAL A 73 14.39 25.30 6.09
CA VAL A 73 13.10 24.61 6.03
C VAL A 73 11.99 25.53 6.51
N LEU A 74 12.26 26.20 7.64
CA LEU A 74 11.33 26.98 8.45
C LEU A 74 12.14 27.99 9.28
N ASP A 75 12.39 29.19 8.74
CA ASP A 75 13.20 30.22 9.43
C ASP A 75 12.58 30.68 10.76
N SER A 76 11.24 30.58 10.90
CA SER A 76 10.55 31.11 12.08
C SER A 76 10.48 30.14 13.27
N LEU A 77 10.86 28.86 13.12
CA LEU A 77 10.89 27.90 14.23
C LEU A 77 12.30 27.73 14.81
N SER A 78 13.02 28.84 14.97
CA SER A 78 14.29 28.90 15.71
C SER A 78 14.03 29.09 17.22
N TYR A 79 14.98 28.66 18.04
CA TYR A 79 15.03 28.99 19.47
C TYR A 79 14.90 30.51 19.71
N ASP A 80 15.52 31.32 18.84
CA ASP A 80 15.47 32.78 18.95
C ASP A 80 14.06 33.32 18.71
N THR A 81 13.31 32.76 17.75
CA THR A 81 11.93 33.16 17.48
C THR A 81 11.00 32.77 18.63
N VAL A 82 11.18 31.55 19.17
CA VAL A 82 10.43 31.10 20.36
C VAL A 82 10.74 32.00 21.55
N ARG A 83 12.00 32.41 21.74
CA ARG A 83 12.41 33.35 22.79
C ARG A 83 11.81 34.74 22.58
N GLN A 84 11.80 35.24 21.35
CA GLN A 84 11.21 36.54 20.99
C GLN A 84 9.69 36.59 21.18
N ILE A 85 9.01 35.45 21.13
CA ILE A 85 7.58 35.34 21.45
C ILE A 85 7.36 35.12 22.95
N ALA A 86 8.14 34.25 23.59
CA ALA A 86 7.94 33.87 24.99
C ALA A 86 8.32 34.98 25.99
N THR A 87 9.37 35.77 25.69
CA THR A 87 9.87 36.82 26.61
C THR A 87 8.83 37.95 26.79
N PRO A 88 8.24 38.52 25.72
CA PRO A 88 7.17 39.51 25.87
C PRO A 88 5.93 38.97 26.60
N ILE A 89 5.55 37.71 26.36
CA ILE A 89 4.40 37.08 27.04
C ILE A 89 4.66 36.96 28.55
N ALA A 90 5.86 36.56 28.95
CA ALA A 90 6.26 36.50 30.37
C ALA A 90 6.24 37.88 31.04
N ASP A 91 6.52 38.93 30.28
CA ASP A 91 6.50 40.34 30.71
C ASP A 91 5.11 41.01 30.55
N ASN A 92 4.03 40.26 30.27
CA ASN A 92 2.68 40.76 29.99
C ASN A 92 2.60 41.78 28.83
N LYS A 93 3.51 41.69 27.86
CA LYS A 93 3.54 42.47 26.62
C LYS A 93 3.03 41.63 25.45
N ILE A 94 2.36 42.30 24.51
CA ILE A 94 1.89 41.66 23.27
C ILE A 94 3.10 41.48 22.33
N PRO A 95 3.45 40.25 21.90
CA PRO A 95 4.52 40.03 20.93
C PRO A 95 4.18 40.66 19.57
N ASP A 96 5.19 40.80 18.72
CA ASP A 96 4.99 41.23 17.34
C ASP A 96 3.98 40.30 16.62
N LYS A 97 2.93 40.91 16.05
CA LYS A 97 1.83 40.20 15.39
C LYS A 97 2.30 39.46 14.15
N ASP A 98 3.22 40.05 13.39
CA ASP A 98 3.70 39.45 12.14
C ASP A 98 4.59 38.24 12.43
N LEU A 99 5.42 38.34 13.47
CA LEU A 99 6.23 37.22 13.97
C LEU A 99 5.35 36.08 14.53
N MET A 100 4.33 36.42 15.32
CA MET A 100 3.36 35.46 15.86
C MET A 100 2.61 34.72 14.75
N TYR A 101 2.13 35.45 13.74
CA TYR A 101 1.38 34.86 12.63
C TYR A 101 2.26 33.90 11.81
N LYS A 102 3.48 34.33 11.44
CA LYS A 102 4.45 33.45 10.75
C LYS A 102 4.77 32.20 11.57
N THR A 103 5.07 32.35 12.85
CA THR A 103 5.42 31.22 13.72
C THR A 103 4.29 30.22 13.86
N TYR A 104 3.04 30.71 13.95
CA TYR A 104 1.87 29.82 14.01
C TYR A 104 1.61 29.10 12.69
N GLN A 105 1.78 29.78 11.55
CA GLN A 105 1.71 29.15 10.23
C GLN A 105 2.76 28.05 10.07
N ASP A 106 3.99 28.33 10.45
CA ASP A 106 5.11 27.39 10.38
C ASP A 106 4.91 26.19 11.33
N LEU A 107 4.33 26.43 12.52
CA LEU A 107 3.93 25.37 13.44
C LEU A 107 2.84 24.47 12.86
N LEU A 108 1.80 25.03 12.24
CA LEU A 108 0.76 24.23 11.59
C LEU A 108 1.35 23.42 10.42
N LEU A 109 2.27 24.03 9.68
CA LEU A 109 2.93 23.42 8.53
C LEU A 109 3.83 22.26 8.97
N ILE A 110 4.56 22.37 10.09
CA ILE A 110 5.38 21.27 10.62
C ILE A 110 4.51 20.14 11.18
N ILE A 111 3.39 20.45 11.84
CA ILE A 111 2.43 19.43 12.30
C ILE A 111 1.85 18.68 11.11
N ALA A 112 1.45 19.40 10.06
CA ALA A 112 0.96 18.79 8.82
C ALA A 112 2.01 17.89 8.16
N LEU A 113 3.29 18.30 8.16
CA LEU A 113 4.40 17.49 7.64
C LEU A 113 4.56 16.19 8.45
N ILE A 114 4.56 16.26 9.78
CA ILE A 114 4.66 15.08 10.65
C ILE A 114 3.50 14.11 10.36
N TYR A 115 2.28 14.61 10.18
CA TYR A 115 1.12 13.77 9.85
C TYR A 115 1.23 13.13 8.46
N ALA A 116 1.70 13.89 7.47
CA ALA A 116 1.92 13.39 6.11
C ALA A 116 2.99 12.27 6.11
N ILE A 117 4.12 12.51 6.77
CA ILE A 117 5.20 11.52 6.92
C ILE A 117 4.71 10.29 7.66
N SER A 118 3.94 10.45 8.74
CA SER A 118 3.35 9.34 9.46
C SER A 118 2.47 8.45 8.58
N CYS A 119 1.52 9.05 7.84
CA CYS A 119 0.64 8.31 6.93
C CYS A 119 1.46 7.55 5.87
N PHE A 120 2.43 8.25 5.30
CA PHE A 120 3.28 7.72 4.23
C PHE A 120 4.17 6.56 4.70
N PHE A 121 4.82 6.68 5.84
CA PHE A 121 5.64 5.61 6.40
C PHE A 121 4.81 4.42 6.88
N GLY A 122 3.63 4.65 7.45
CA GLY A 122 2.70 3.56 7.79
C GLY A 122 2.29 2.75 6.55
N PHE A 123 1.92 3.44 5.47
CA PHE A 123 1.60 2.82 4.18
C PHE A 123 2.79 2.06 3.60
N MET A 124 3.98 2.65 3.63
CA MET A 124 5.19 2.02 3.10
C MET A 124 5.59 0.79 3.90
N LEU A 125 5.59 0.87 5.24
CA LEU A 125 5.95 -0.29 6.05
C LEU A 125 5.01 -1.46 5.79
N HIS A 126 3.71 -1.20 5.60
CA HIS A 126 2.77 -2.23 5.15
C HIS A 126 3.18 -2.82 3.80
N TRP A 127 3.41 -1.96 2.81
CA TRP A 127 3.78 -2.38 1.47
C TRP A 127 5.09 -3.17 1.45
N LEU A 128 6.08 -2.76 2.23
CA LEU A 128 7.39 -3.41 2.35
C LEU A 128 7.24 -4.77 3.03
N VAL A 129 6.56 -4.83 4.18
CA VAL A 129 6.30 -6.09 4.90
C VAL A 129 5.59 -7.09 3.99
N ARG A 130 4.54 -6.66 3.27
CA ARG A 130 3.73 -7.53 2.42
C ARG A 130 4.41 -7.88 1.10
N GLY A 131 5.08 -6.92 0.47
CA GLY A 131 5.77 -7.09 -0.82
C GLY A 131 6.97 -8.02 -0.70
N LEU A 132 7.74 -7.88 0.39
CA LEU A 132 8.87 -8.76 0.73
C LEU A 132 8.44 -10.06 1.41
N ARG A 133 7.18 -10.16 1.82
CA ARG A 133 6.67 -11.23 2.69
C ARG A 133 7.49 -11.34 3.99
N LEU A 134 7.92 -10.21 4.58
CA LEU A 134 8.62 -10.22 5.87
C LEU A 134 7.76 -10.81 6.98
N ASP A 135 6.44 -10.66 6.88
CA ASP A 135 5.46 -11.23 7.80
C ASP A 135 5.44 -12.77 7.83
N VAL A 136 5.92 -13.40 6.75
CA VAL A 136 6.11 -14.84 6.63
C VAL A 136 7.46 -15.28 7.19
N HIS A 137 8.52 -14.53 6.91
CA HIS A 137 9.89 -14.91 7.27
C HIS A 137 10.26 -14.55 8.72
N PHE A 138 9.71 -13.45 9.24
CA PHE A 138 9.99 -12.95 10.57
C PHE A 138 8.69 -12.87 11.38
N GLN A 139 8.69 -13.49 12.57
CA GLN A 139 7.52 -13.53 13.44
C GLN A 139 7.08 -12.13 13.92
N LEU A 140 8.03 -11.20 14.07
CA LEU A 140 7.75 -9.83 14.53
C LEU A 140 6.81 -9.05 13.60
N PHE A 141 6.88 -9.31 12.28
CA PHE A 141 6.05 -8.62 11.28
C PHE A 141 4.75 -9.36 10.97
N ARG A 142 4.48 -10.47 11.66
CA ARG A 142 3.30 -11.28 11.39
C ARG A 142 2.04 -10.57 11.88
N PHE A 143 1.04 -10.50 11.01
CA PHE A 143 -0.28 -9.96 11.37
C PHE A 143 -1.04 -10.96 12.27
N LYS A 144 -1.93 -10.44 13.12
CA LYS A 144 -2.71 -11.27 14.06
C LYS A 144 -3.76 -12.14 13.36
N ASN A 145 -4.22 -11.73 12.18
CA ASN A 145 -5.17 -12.52 11.39
C ASN A 145 -4.48 -13.79 10.84
N TYR A 146 -4.53 -14.88 11.61
CA TYR A 146 -3.93 -16.17 11.26
C TYR A 146 -4.66 -16.86 10.11
N TRP A 147 -5.99 -16.69 10.00
CA TRP A 147 -6.79 -17.22 8.90
C TRP A 147 -6.34 -16.71 7.54
N TYR A 148 -5.87 -15.46 7.48
CA TYR A 148 -5.25 -14.93 6.28
C TYR A 148 -4.12 -15.82 5.77
N TYR A 149 -3.24 -16.29 6.66
CA TYR A 149 -2.08 -17.11 6.31
C TYR A 149 -2.44 -18.53 5.93
N TYR A 150 -3.44 -19.12 6.63
CA TYR A 150 -3.99 -20.41 6.27
C TYR A 150 -4.63 -20.34 4.89
N ILE A 151 -5.62 -19.47 4.70
CA ILE A 151 -6.41 -19.39 3.45
C ILE A 151 -5.56 -19.07 2.23
N HIS A 152 -4.60 -18.14 2.34
CA HIS A 152 -3.80 -17.71 1.17
C HIS A 152 -2.56 -18.57 0.93
N GLY A 153 -2.40 -19.69 1.64
CA GLY A 153 -1.31 -20.63 1.42
C GLY A 153 0.06 -19.99 1.61
N GLY A 154 0.22 -19.20 2.68
CA GLY A 154 1.53 -18.68 3.04
C GLY A 154 2.52 -19.83 3.21
N LYS A 155 3.78 -19.63 2.78
CA LYS A 155 4.92 -20.57 2.99
C LYS A 155 5.12 -21.04 4.44
N ILE A 156 4.35 -20.51 5.40
CA ILE A 156 4.42 -20.76 6.83
C ILE A 156 4.06 -22.21 7.16
N LEU A 157 3.16 -22.87 6.41
CA LEU A 157 2.79 -24.26 6.71
C LEU A 157 3.31 -25.30 5.72
N TYR A 158 3.50 -24.95 4.45
CA TYR A 158 3.88 -25.93 3.43
C TYR A 158 4.94 -25.37 2.50
N SER A 159 6.03 -26.12 2.33
CA SER A 159 6.97 -25.93 1.23
C SER A 159 6.20 -26.10 -0.07
N SER A 160 6.00 -24.99 -0.79
CA SER A 160 5.35 -25.04 -2.12
C SER A 160 6.03 -26.13 -2.96
N PRO A 161 5.27 -27.09 -3.53
CA PRO A 161 5.83 -28.09 -4.42
C PRO A 161 6.37 -27.40 -5.68
N GLY A 162 7.68 -27.19 -5.72
CA GLY A 162 8.44 -26.69 -6.86
C GLY A 162 8.07 -25.27 -7.34
N ASN A 163 8.53 -24.20 -6.68
CA ASN A 163 8.43 -22.81 -7.18
C ASN A 163 7.05 -22.33 -7.68
N LYS A 164 5.95 -23.02 -7.34
CA LYS A 164 4.59 -22.62 -7.76
C LYS A 164 3.99 -21.62 -6.78
N LYS A 165 3.14 -20.72 -7.28
CA LYS A 165 2.39 -19.77 -6.46
C LYS A 165 0.95 -20.25 -6.27
N PRO A 166 0.34 -20.07 -5.08
CA PRO A 166 -1.07 -20.36 -4.88
C PRO A 166 -1.89 -19.41 -5.77
N ALA A 167 -2.84 -19.96 -6.53
CA ALA A 167 -3.74 -19.24 -7.42
C ALA A 167 -5.04 -18.90 -6.69
N PHE A 168 -5.70 -19.90 -6.11
CA PHE A 168 -6.90 -19.77 -5.30
C PHE A 168 -7.01 -20.98 -4.35
N THR A 169 -7.93 -20.87 -3.39
CA THR A 169 -8.17 -21.91 -2.38
C THR A 169 -9.58 -22.44 -2.55
N MET A 170 -9.69 -23.73 -2.80
CA MET A 170 -10.94 -24.46 -2.72
C MET A 170 -11.17 -24.91 -1.29
N VAL A 171 -12.42 -24.92 -0.88
CA VAL A 171 -12.80 -25.30 0.48
C VAL A 171 -13.95 -26.29 0.42
N ASP A 172 -13.76 -27.40 1.11
CA ASP A 172 -14.81 -28.36 1.39
C ASP A 172 -15.25 -28.18 2.84
N VAL A 173 -16.52 -27.81 3.04
CA VAL A 173 -17.09 -27.46 4.34
C VAL A 173 -18.17 -28.48 4.70
N LEU A 174 -18.03 -29.08 5.87
CA LEU A 174 -19.05 -29.92 6.48
C LEU A 174 -19.88 -29.06 7.43
N CYS A 175 -21.16 -28.89 7.13
CA CYS A 175 -22.09 -28.09 7.91
C CYS A 175 -23.11 -28.98 8.64
N GLU A 176 -23.48 -28.59 9.85
CA GLU A 176 -24.60 -29.14 10.60
C GLU A 176 -25.72 -28.12 10.64
N ILE A 177 -26.84 -28.42 9.96
CA ILE A 177 -27.98 -27.52 9.84
C ILE A 177 -29.22 -28.30 10.25
N ALA A 178 -29.86 -27.87 11.34
CA ALA A 178 -31.07 -28.50 11.88
C ALA A 178 -30.93 -30.02 12.10
N GLY A 179 -29.75 -30.48 12.56
CA GLY A 179 -29.45 -31.89 12.81
C GLY A 179 -29.08 -32.71 11.56
N GLU A 180 -29.11 -32.10 10.37
CA GLU A 180 -28.61 -32.73 9.14
C GLU A 180 -27.19 -32.29 8.82
N THR A 181 -26.31 -33.25 8.55
CA THR A 181 -24.97 -32.98 8.05
C THR A 181 -25.00 -32.80 6.53
N LYS A 182 -24.58 -31.62 6.04
CA LYS A 182 -24.50 -31.27 4.63
C LYS A 182 -23.08 -30.85 4.27
N MET A 183 -22.57 -31.33 3.15
CA MET A 183 -21.24 -30.98 2.68
C MET A 183 -21.34 -30.02 1.49
N TYR A 184 -20.57 -28.95 1.53
CA TYR A 184 -20.49 -27.94 0.48
C TYR A 184 -19.05 -27.83 0.00
N SER A 185 -18.86 -27.65 -1.31
CA SER A 185 -17.55 -27.43 -1.93
C SER A 185 -17.59 -26.21 -2.83
N GLY A 186 -16.53 -25.42 -2.86
CA GLY A 186 -16.45 -24.24 -3.73
C GLY A 186 -15.12 -23.50 -3.62
N ILE A 187 -14.98 -22.43 -4.39
CA ILE A 187 -13.81 -21.56 -4.33
C ILE A 187 -14.05 -20.52 -3.23
N LEU A 188 -13.16 -20.42 -2.25
CA LEU A 188 -13.28 -19.42 -1.20
C LEU A 188 -12.92 -18.04 -1.76
N SER A 189 -13.92 -17.18 -1.89
CA SER A 189 -13.77 -15.82 -2.43
C SER A 189 -13.53 -14.79 -1.35
N GLN A 190 -14.23 -14.92 -0.21
CA GLN A 190 -14.13 -13.99 0.91
C GLN A 190 -14.44 -14.71 2.23
N TYR A 191 -13.98 -14.14 3.33
CA TYR A 191 -14.37 -14.55 4.67
C TYR A 191 -14.49 -13.34 5.59
N THR A 192 -15.29 -13.46 6.64
CA THR A 192 -15.32 -12.47 7.72
C THR A 192 -14.78 -13.09 9.00
N ILE A 193 -14.00 -12.31 9.73
CA ILE A 193 -13.47 -12.64 11.05
C ILE A 193 -14.09 -11.77 12.14
N ASN A 194 -14.29 -12.35 13.32
CA ASN A 194 -14.73 -11.64 14.50
C ASN A 194 -13.66 -10.64 14.94
N LYS A 195 -14.11 -9.44 15.33
CA LYS A 195 -13.24 -8.36 15.80
C LYS A 195 -12.54 -8.71 17.11
N GLU A 196 -13.14 -9.50 17.99
CA GLU A 196 -12.60 -9.80 19.33
C GLU A 196 -11.61 -10.96 19.28
N ASP A 197 -12.06 -12.11 18.76
CA ASP A 197 -11.30 -13.37 18.87
C ASP A 197 -10.48 -13.74 17.64
N ASN A 198 -10.57 -12.97 16.54
CA ASN A 198 -10.02 -13.32 15.22
C ASN A 198 -10.55 -14.64 14.61
N ASN A 199 -11.58 -15.26 15.20
CA ASN A 199 -12.22 -16.45 14.66
C ASN A 199 -13.05 -16.15 13.41
N LEU A 200 -13.23 -17.15 12.54
CA LEU A 200 -14.10 -17.04 11.37
C LEU A 200 -15.56 -16.86 11.80
N GLU A 201 -16.26 -15.97 11.12
CA GLU A 201 -17.70 -15.72 11.30
C GLU A 201 -18.50 -16.22 10.10
N ASN A 202 -18.06 -15.90 8.88
CA ASN A 202 -18.72 -16.31 7.65
C ASN A 202 -17.68 -16.67 6.57
N LEU A 203 -18.02 -17.67 5.77
CA LEU A 203 -17.29 -18.08 4.58
C LEU A 203 -18.14 -17.79 3.34
N PHE A 204 -17.54 -17.18 2.33
CA PHE A 204 -18.19 -16.91 1.05
C PHE A 204 -17.54 -17.77 -0.04
N LEU A 205 -18.34 -18.64 -0.64
CA LEU A 205 -17.91 -19.55 -1.69
C LEU A 205 -18.49 -19.10 -3.04
N THR A 206 -17.66 -19.08 -4.08
CA THR A 206 -18.09 -18.96 -5.48
C THR A 206 -18.08 -20.34 -6.14
N ASN A 207 -18.91 -20.54 -7.16
CA ASN A 207 -19.11 -21.84 -7.82
C ASN A 207 -19.41 -22.96 -6.82
N ALA A 208 -20.29 -22.67 -5.85
CA ALA A 208 -20.59 -23.57 -4.75
C ALA A 208 -21.41 -24.77 -5.22
N ARG A 209 -21.10 -25.94 -4.67
CA ARG A 209 -21.75 -27.22 -4.97
C ARG A 209 -22.12 -27.89 -3.66
N ALA A 210 -23.35 -28.40 -3.59
CA ALA A 210 -23.78 -29.28 -2.51
C ALA A 210 -23.40 -30.73 -2.87
N LEU A 211 -22.70 -31.40 -1.96
CA LEU A 211 -22.30 -32.79 -2.10
C LEU A 211 -23.23 -33.66 -1.26
N LYS A 212 -23.85 -34.66 -1.89
CA LYS A 212 -24.72 -35.64 -1.23
C LYS A 212 -24.14 -37.04 -1.41
N GLN A 213 -23.82 -37.70 -0.31
CA GLN A 213 -23.44 -39.10 -0.31
C GLN A 213 -24.69 -39.98 -0.52
N VAL A 214 -24.65 -40.84 -1.52
CA VAL A 214 -25.63 -41.90 -1.75
C VAL A 214 -25.09 -43.15 -1.06
N LYS A 215 -25.84 -43.66 -0.08
CA LYS A 215 -25.48 -44.84 0.70
C LYS A 215 -26.30 -46.05 0.23
N ASN A 216 -25.68 -47.23 0.20
CA ASN A 216 -26.37 -48.49 -0.01
C ASN A 216 -27.14 -48.93 1.25
N ALA A 217 -27.97 -49.97 1.13
CA ALA A 217 -28.72 -50.57 2.24
C ALA A 217 -27.82 -51.03 3.41
N ALA A 218 -26.54 -51.32 3.15
CA ALA A 218 -25.53 -51.66 4.16
C ALA A 218 -24.85 -50.43 4.82
N GLY A 219 -25.27 -49.21 4.49
CA GLY A 219 -24.72 -47.96 5.06
C GLY A 219 -23.44 -47.44 4.39
N ASN A 220 -22.85 -48.19 3.45
CA ASN A 220 -21.63 -47.80 2.73
C ASN A 220 -21.94 -46.75 1.65
N THR A 221 -21.08 -45.73 1.53
CA THR A 221 -21.17 -44.71 0.48
C THR A 221 -20.80 -45.32 -0.87
N VAL A 222 -21.69 -45.21 -1.84
CA VAL A 222 -21.55 -45.81 -3.18
C VAL A 222 -21.31 -44.76 -4.25
N GLU A 223 -21.92 -43.58 -4.09
CA GLU A 223 -21.77 -42.48 -5.04
C GLU A 223 -21.82 -41.15 -4.29
N VAL A 224 -21.12 -40.13 -4.79
CA VAL A 224 -21.25 -38.75 -4.31
C VAL A 224 -21.86 -37.91 -5.42
N LYS A 225 -23.13 -37.52 -5.23
CA LYS A 225 -23.83 -36.65 -6.16
C LYS A 225 -23.51 -35.20 -5.85
N SER A 226 -23.08 -34.46 -6.86
CA SER A 226 -22.83 -33.02 -6.78
C SER A 226 -23.99 -32.26 -7.43
N ARG A 227 -24.57 -31.29 -6.71
CA ARG A 227 -25.55 -30.36 -7.23
C ARG A 227 -25.01 -28.94 -7.15
N GLU A 228 -25.00 -28.22 -8.26
CA GLU A 228 -24.60 -26.81 -8.25
C GLU A 228 -25.63 -25.95 -7.51
N ILE A 229 -25.12 -25.02 -6.70
CA ILE A 229 -25.93 -24.04 -6.00
C ILE A 229 -25.97 -22.79 -6.89
N PRO A 230 -27.14 -22.41 -7.41
CA PRO A 230 -27.24 -21.23 -8.25
C PRO A 230 -26.94 -19.97 -7.44
N GLY A 231 -26.19 -19.04 -8.03
CA GLY A 231 -25.87 -17.74 -7.42
C GLY A 231 -24.40 -17.36 -7.58
N ALA A 232 -24.11 -16.07 -7.42
CA ALA A 232 -22.75 -15.54 -7.54
C ALA A 232 -21.89 -15.80 -6.30
N ALA A 233 -22.49 -15.80 -5.10
CA ALA A 233 -21.81 -16.05 -3.84
C ALA A 233 -22.72 -16.82 -2.88
N PHE A 234 -22.19 -17.90 -2.30
CA PHE A 234 -22.85 -18.72 -1.29
C PHE A 234 -22.22 -18.45 0.07
N CYS A 235 -23.02 -17.99 1.04
CA CYS A 235 -22.56 -17.63 2.38
C CYS A 235 -22.84 -18.76 3.37
N ILE A 236 -21.82 -19.17 4.12
CA ILE A 236 -21.89 -20.18 5.18
C ILE A 236 -21.48 -19.53 6.50
N PRO A 237 -22.39 -19.42 7.49
CA PRO A 237 -22.02 -19.01 8.83
C PRO A 237 -21.07 -20.04 9.47
N TYR A 238 -19.93 -19.60 9.99
CA TYR A 238 -18.92 -20.49 10.56
C TYR A 238 -19.45 -21.28 11.76
N LYS A 239 -20.43 -20.73 12.49
CA LYS A 239 -21.12 -21.43 13.58
C LYS A 239 -21.81 -22.73 13.16
N THR A 240 -22.15 -22.90 11.87
CA THR A 240 -22.74 -24.15 11.36
C THR A 240 -21.68 -25.12 10.85
N VAL A 241 -20.41 -24.72 10.79
CA VAL A 241 -19.33 -25.53 10.23
C VAL A 241 -18.79 -26.47 11.31
N ALA A 242 -18.94 -27.77 11.07
CA ALA A 242 -18.38 -28.82 11.93
C ALA A 242 -16.91 -29.10 11.57
N ASN A 243 -16.57 -29.11 10.29
CA ASN A 243 -15.20 -29.33 9.81
C ASN A 243 -15.00 -28.65 8.46
N MET A 244 -13.75 -28.32 8.12
CA MET A 244 -13.41 -27.78 6.81
C MET A 244 -12.02 -28.25 6.34
N ASN A 245 -11.92 -28.54 5.05
CA ASN A 245 -10.69 -28.90 4.38
C ASN A 245 -10.31 -27.80 3.37
N LEU A 246 -9.04 -27.36 3.39
CA LEU A 246 -8.51 -26.32 2.52
C LEU A 246 -7.62 -26.94 1.44
N VAL A 247 -7.99 -26.77 0.18
CA VAL A 247 -7.25 -27.28 -0.97
C VAL A 247 -6.66 -26.11 -1.76
N TYR A 248 -5.32 -26.01 -1.77
CA TYR A 248 -4.61 -24.95 -2.48
C TYR A 248 -4.36 -25.35 -3.94
N VAL A 249 -4.88 -24.58 -4.88
CA VAL A 249 -4.59 -24.76 -6.30
C VAL A 249 -3.41 -23.88 -6.68
N TYR A 250 -2.36 -24.49 -7.23
CA TYR A 250 -1.12 -23.80 -7.58
C TYR A 250 -1.02 -23.52 -9.08
N ARG A 251 -0.42 -22.38 -9.43
CA ARG A 251 -0.07 -22.03 -10.81
C ARG A 251 1.45 -21.93 -10.94
N ASP A 252 1.97 -22.44 -12.07
CA ASP A 252 3.39 -22.33 -12.41
C ASP A 252 3.79 -20.85 -12.55
N ASP A 253 4.79 -20.42 -11.78
CA ASP A 253 5.37 -19.08 -11.85
C ASP A 253 6.54 -19.08 -12.85
N ARG A 254 6.25 -19.34 -14.13
CA ARG A 254 7.26 -19.18 -15.20
C ARG A 254 7.52 -17.68 -15.40
N GLY A 255 8.67 -17.20 -14.93
CA GLY A 255 9.24 -15.93 -15.41
C GLY A 255 9.47 -14.78 -14.42
N ARG A 256 9.49 -15.02 -13.10
CA ARG A 256 9.75 -13.95 -12.11
C ARG A 256 11.09 -14.03 -11.37
N ASN A 257 12.08 -14.67 -11.98
CA ASN A 257 13.44 -14.77 -11.46
C ASN A 257 14.35 -13.61 -11.89
N LEU A 258 13.82 -12.38 -11.99
CA LEU A 258 14.69 -11.23 -11.78
C LEU A 258 15.07 -11.21 -10.31
N ASN A 259 16.33 -10.85 -10.01
CA ASN A 259 16.85 -10.71 -8.67
C ASN A 259 15.85 -9.91 -7.84
N LYS A 260 15.05 -10.56 -7.00
CA LYS A 260 14.02 -9.88 -6.17
C LYS A 260 14.64 -8.68 -5.47
N LEU A 261 15.91 -8.82 -5.06
CA LEU A 261 16.77 -7.76 -4.53
C LEU A 261 16.83 -6.48 -5.38
N SER A 262 16.97 -6.54 -6.70
CA SER A 262 17.01 -5.34 -7.54
C SER A 262 15.66 -4.63 -7.57
N LEU A 263 14.56 -5.37 -7.69
CA LEU A 263 13.21 -4.80 -7.59
C LEU A 263 12.98 -4.17 -6.22
N ILE A 264 13.47 -4.79 -5.15
CA ILE A 264 13.39 -4.26 -3.79
C ILE A 264 14.16 -2.96 -3.69
N ALA A 265 15.42 -2.93 -4.15
CA ALA A 265 16.26 -1.74 -4.14
C ALA A 265 15.63 -0.60 -4.95
N ILE A 266 15.07 -0.87 -6.13
CA ILE A 266 14.36 0.13 -6.94
C ILE A 266 13.14 0.67 -6.20
N ASN A 267 12.37 -0.18 -5.52
CA ASN A 267 11.21 0.29 -4.76
C ASN A 267 11.62 1.10 -3.51
N ILE A 268 12.73 0.75 -2.86
CA ILE A 268 13.30 1.55 -1.75
C ILE A 268 13.80 2.90 -2.28
N ALA A 269 14.51 2.93 -3.41
CA ALA A 269 14.97 4.17 -4.03
C ALA A 269 13.79 5.06 -4.48
N PHE A 270 12.76 4.46 -5.10
CA PHE A 270 11.50 5.14 -5.44
C PHE A 270 10.87 5.75 -4.19
N PHE A 271 10.85 5.02 -3.08
CA PHE A 271 10.32 5.50 -1.82
C PHE A 271 11.11 6.68 -1.25
N LEU A 272 12.45 6.58 -1.20
CA LEU A 272 13.30 7.66 -0.71
C LEU A 272 13.11 8.93 -1.54
N PHE A 273 13.05 8.78 -2.86
CA PHE A 273 12.79 9.90 -3.76
C PHE A 273 11.38 10.46 -3.60
N PHE A 274 10.35 9.64 -3.45
CA PHE A 274 9.00 10.12 -3.17
C PHE A 274 8.92 10.86 -1.82
N THR A 275 9.64 10.38 -0.80
CA THR A 275 9.80 11.09 0.48
C THR A 275 10.38 12.48 0.24
N PHE A 276 11.42 12.57 -0.58
CA PHE A 276 12.02 13.84 -0.97
C PHE A 276 11.04 14.76 -1.70
N VAL A 277 10.27 14.24 -2.66
CA VAL A 277 9.24 15.00 -3.40
C VAL A 277 8.14 15.51 -2.45
N VAL A 278 7.61 14.65 -1.58
CA VAL A 278 6.64 15.07 -0.57
C VAL A 278 7.27 16.16 0.29
N ALA A 279 8.43 15.90 0.89
CA ALA A 279 9.10 16.86 1.75
C ALA A 279 9.30 18.22 1.04
N SER A 280 9.69 18.23 -0.24
CA SER A 280 9.94 19.45 -1.05
C SER A 280 8.80 20.46 -1.06
N PHE A 281 7.54 20.04 -0.89
CA PHE A 281 6.40 20.96 -0.78
C PHE A 281 6.50 21.91 0.42
N TRP A 282 7.18 21.46 1.48
CA TRP A 282 7.32 22.18 2.74
C TRP A 282 8.58 23.04 2.82
N PHE A 283 9.46 23.02 1.82
CA PHE A 283 10.69 23.84 1.81
C PHE A 283 10.55 25.08 0.94
N ASP A 284 11.35 26.11 1.23
CA ASP A 284 11.49 27.23 0.31
C ASP A 284 12.31 26.80 -0.91
N LEU A 285 11.66 26.79 -2.08
CA LEU A 285 12.29 26.48 -3.37
C LEU A 285 12.49 27.76 -4.20
N SER A 286 12.41 28.94 -3.57
CA SER A 286 12.61 30.24 -4.20
C SER A 286 13.95 30.36 -4.93
N SER A 287 15.01 29.75 -4.40
CA SER A 287 16.33 29.68 -5.05
C SER A 287 16.31 28.97 -6.41
N TYR A 288 15.30 28.14 -6.64
CA TYR A 288 15.07 27.41 -7.88
C TYR A 288 13.92 28.01 -8.71
N GLY A 289 13.44 29.21 -8.35
CA GLY A 289 12.34 29.89 -9.05
C GLY A 289 10.95 29.32 -8.77
N ILE A 290 10.81 28.38 -7.82
CA ILE A 290 9.56 27.73 -7.47
C ILE A 290 9.05 28.34 -6.15
N VAL A 291 8.16 29.33 -6.25
CA VAL A 291 7.65 30.09 -5.10
C VAL A 291 6.18 29.75 -4.84
N GLY A 292 5.39 29.62 -5.91
CA GLY A 292 3.95 29.42 -5.81
C GLY A 292 3.54 28.03 -5.34
N PHE A 293 2.43 27.94 -4.61
CA PHE A 293 1.81 26.65 -4.24
C PHE A 293 1.56 25.77 -5.47
N TRP A 294 1.05 26.36 -6.55
CA TRP A 294 0.79 25.65 -7.81
C TRP A 294 2.08 25.18 -8.49
N GLU A 295 3.16 25.97 -8.45
CA GLU A 295 4.45 25.59 -9.01
C GLU A 295 5.03 24.39 -8.26
N LYS A 296 4.96 24.40 -6.91
CA LYS A 296 5.33 23.26 -6.07
C LYS A 296 4.46 22.03 -6.35
N PHE A 297 3.15 22.22 -6.54
CA PHE A 297 2.22 21.16 -6.89
C PHE A 297 2.53 20.50 -8.24
N PHE A 298 2.73 21.30 -9.29
CA PHE A 298 3.11 20.78 -10.59
C PHE A 298 4.51 20.15 -10.57
N TYR A 299 5.47 20.72 -9.86
CA TYR A 299 6.78 20.11 -9.63
C TYR A 299 6.64 18.71 -9.02
N GLY A 300 5.82 18.57 -7.97
CA GLY A 300 5.55 17.29 -7.34
C GLY A 300 4.91 16.26 -8.28
N ILE A 301 3.93 16.69 -9.10
CA ILE A 301 3.29 15.81 -10.10
C ILE A 301 4.29 15.34 -11.15
N PHE A 302 5.07 16.25 -11.75
CA PHE A 302 6.02 15.89 -12.79
C PHE A 302 7.18 15.06 -12.24
N ALA A 303 7.67 15.35 -11.04
CA ALA A 303 8.65 14.51 -10.35
C ALA A 303 8.10 13.10 -10.09
N PHE A 304 6.84 12.99 -9.65
CA PHE A 304 6.18 11.70 -9.45
C PHE A 304 5.99 10.93 -10.76
N MET A 305 5.52 11.59 -11.83
CA MET A 305 5.35 10.99 -13.15
C MET A 305 6.69 10.50 -13.72
N GLY A 306 7.74 11.32 -13.66
CA GLY A 306 9.08 10.93 -14.09
C GLY A 306 9.57 9.69 -13.34
N LEU A 307 9.38 9.66 -12.02
CA LEU A 307 9.78 8.54 -11.18
C LEU A 307 8.95 7.26 -11.43
N ALA A 308 7.64 7.39 -11.59
CA ALA A 308 6.74 6.27 -11.89
C ALA A 308 7.11 5.61 -13.22
N ASN A 309 7.44 6.42 -14.23
CA ASN A 309 7.89 5.93 -15.53
C ASN A 309 9.32 5.38 -15.49
N PHE A 310 10.21 5.98 -14.69
CA PHE A 310 11.55 5.43 -14.47
C PHE A 310 11.50 4.01 -13.87
N ARG A 311 10.57 3.77 -12.94
CA ARG A 311 10.32 2.42 -12.38
C ARG A 311 9.90 1.40 -13.44
N LEU A 312 9.17 1.82 -14.48
CA LEU A 312 8.74 0.94 -15.57
C LEU A 312 9.92 0.42 -16.39
N LEU A 313 10.97 1.23 -16.59
CA LEU A 313 12.17 0.83 -17.35
C LEU A 313 12.87 -0.41 -16.78
N PHE A 314 12.71 -0.68 -15.47
CA PHE A 314 13.34 -1.81 -14.78
C PHE A 314 12.42 -3.03 -14.60
N LEU A 315 11.14 -2.95 -14.98
CA LEU A 315 10.24 -4.09 -14.97
C LEU A 315 10.43 -4.88 -16.28
N LYS A 316 10.97 -6.12 -16.22
CA LYS A 316 11.22 -6.98 -17.41
C LYS A 316 10.05 -7.13 -18.38
N ARG A 317 8.82 -6.90 -17.94
CA ARG A 317 7.64 -6.98 -18.81
C ARG A 317 7.60 -5.84 -19.84
N ALA A 318 8.28 -4.73 -19.53
CA ALA A 318 8.49 -3.58 -20.41
C ALA A 318 9.69 -3.70 -21.36
N TRP A 319 10.32 -4.88 -21.44
CA TRP A 319 11.34 -5.18 -22.46
C TRP A 319 10.77 -5.60 -23.81
N GLN A 320 9.45 -5.49 -24.01
CA GLN A 320 8.96 -5.27 -25.35
C GLN A 320 9.40 -3.86 -25.74
N ASN A 321 10.20 -3.71 -26.81
CA ASN A 321 10.82 -2.45 -27.26
C ASN A 321 9.86 -1.24 -27.22
N LEU A 322 8.57 -1.51 -27.39
CA LEU A 322 7.46 -0.58 -27.34
C LEU A 322 7.27 0.12 -25.99
N GLU A 323 7.28 -0.62 -24.87
CA GLU A 323 7.05 -0.04 -23.53
C GLU A 323 8.26 0.78 -23.04
N TRP A 324 9.46 0.51 -23.57
CA TRP A 324 10.67 1.25 -23.21
C TRP A 324 10.72 2.64 -23.86
N ILE A 325 10.28 2.74 -25.12
CA ILE A 325 10.19 4.01 -25.85
C ILE A 325 9.14 4.91 -25.18
N THR A 326 7.96 4.37 -24.86
CA THR A 326 6.90 5.14 -24.20
C THR A 326 7.34 5.62 -22.80
N ALA A 327 7.95 4.75 -21.99
CA ALA A 327 8.47 5.13 -20.67
C ALA A 327 9.57 6.19 -20.76
N SER A 328 10.51 6.06 -21.70
CA SER A 328 11.59 7.03 -21.89
C SER A 328 11.08 8.41 -22.33
N LEU A 329 10.12 8.46 -23.26
CA LEU A 329 9.49 9.71 -23.70
C LEU A 329 8.75 10.42 -22.56
N LEU A 330 8.04 9.66 -21.71
CA LEU A 330 7.34 10.22 -20.55
C LEU A 330 8.31 10.74 -19.49
N ILE A 331 9.46 10.08 -19.29
CA ILE A 331 10.52 10.58 -18.37
C ILE A 331 11.09 11.89 -18.90
N ILE A 332 11.48 11.95 -20.17
CA ILE A 332 12.05 13.15 -20.77
C ILE A 332 11.03 14.31 -20.72
N SER A 333 9.77 14.04 -21.03
CA SER A 333 8.71 15.04 -20.93
C SER A 333 8.55 15.56 -19.50
N SER A 334 8.54 14.66 -18.50
CA SER A 334 8.46 15.04 -17.09
C SER A 334 9.64 15.91 -16.66
N SER A 335 10.86 15.56 -17.09
CA SER A 335 12.08 16.33 -16.82
C SER A 335 12.04 17.72 -17.46
N LEU A 336 11.52 17.85 -18.68
CA LEU A 336 11.38 19.16 -19.35
C LEU A 336 10.39 20.08 -18.64
N TRP A 337 9.29 19.52 -18.09
CA TRP A 337 8.37 20.29 -17.26
C TRP A 337 9.00 20.74 -15.94
N ILE A 338 9.84 19.91 -15.31
CA ILE A 338 10.61 20.32 -14.12
C ILE A 338 11.58 21.45 -14.47
N LEU A 339 12.32 21.33 -15.58
CA LEU A 339 13.26 22.37 -16.03
C LEU A 339 12.56 23.68 -16.42
N TYR A 340 11.33 23.61 -16.95
CA TYR A 340 10.49 24.78 -17.17
C TYR A 340 10.13 25.47 -15.85
N LEU A 341 9.68 24.72 -14.84
CA LEU A 341 9.36 25.26 -13.52
C LEU A 341 10.57 25.89 -12.83
N MET A 342 11.78 25.42 -13.14
CA MET A 342 13.04 26.01 -12.67
C MET A 342 13.51 27.23 -13.49
N GLY A 343 12.74 27.65 -14.50
CA GLY A 343 13.10 28.77 -15.38
C GLY A 343 14.24 28.48 -16.37
N VAL A 344 14.68 27.22 -16.51
CA VAL A 344 15.81 26.83 -17.37
C VAL A 344 15.37 26.66 -18.82
N VAL A 345 14.14 26.18 -19.04
CA VAL A 345 13.61 25.84 -20.37
C VAL A 345 12.33 26.64 -20.64
N ASN A 346 12.14 27.06 -21.90
CA ASN A 346 10.94 27.78 -22.32
C ASN A 346 9.72 26.83 -22.39
N VAL A 347 8.54 27.31 -21.97
CA VAL A 347 7.27 26.56 -22.00
C VAL A 347 6.97 25.92 -23.36
N TRP A 348 7.32 26.60 -24.47
CA TRP A 348 7.07 26.10 -25.82
C TRP A 348 7.89 24.86 -26.18
N VAL A 349 9.09 24.72 -25.60
CA VAL A 349 9.92 23.52 -25.76
C VAL A 349 9.27 22.33 -25.07
N SER A 350 8.75 22.53 -23.85
CA SER A 350 8.05 21.48 -23.09
C SER A 350 6.75 21.06 -23.76
N ILE A 351 5.95 22.02 -24.25
CA ILE A 351 4.73 21.75 -25.01
C ILE A 351 5.03 21.03 -26.32
N GLY A 352 6.00 21.52 -27.09
CA GLY A 352 6.41 20.92 -28.37
C GLY A 352 6.85 19.47 -28.19
N PHE A 353 7.69 19.19 -27.19
CA PHE A 353 8.11 17.82 -26.90
C PHE A 353 6.95 16.93 -26.43
N PHE A 354 6.03 17.45 -25.61
CA PHE A 354 4.87 16.69 -25.16
C PHE A 354 3.96 16.27 -26.32
N ILE A 355 3.73 17.17 -27.28
CA ILE A 355 2.97 16.86 -28.51
C ILE A 355 3.69 15.79 -29.33
N VAL A 356 5.00 15.93 -29.55
CA VAL A 356 5.81 14.92 -30.26
C VAL A 356 5.75 13.57 -29.56
N ALA A 357 5.88 13.54 -28.23
CA ALA A 357 5.77 12.32 -27.45
C ALA A 357 4.41 11.64 -27.62
N ILE A 358 3.30 12.40 -27.57
CA ILE A 358 1.95 11.85 -27.80
C ILE A 358 1.83 11.26 -29.20
N VAL A 359 2.31 11.97 -30.23
CA VAL A 359 2.25 11.51 -31.62
C VAL A 359 3.04 10.20 -31.76
N VAL A 360 4.26 10.13 -31.24
CA VAL A 360 5.10 8.92 -31.28
C VAL A 360 4.46 7.76 -30.51
N ILE A 361 3.85 8.02 -29.36
CA ILE A 361 3.14 6.99 -28.58
C ILE A 361 1.89 6.50 -29.32
N SER A 362 1.21 7.36 -30.08
CA SER A 362 -0.02 7.03 -30.81
C SER A 362 0.21 6.23 -32.11
N THR A 363 1.39 6.37 -32.72
CA THR A 363 1.76 5.65 -33.97
C THR A 363 2.33 4.26 -33.71
N ILE A 364 2.56 3.93 -32.43
CA ILE A 364 3.07 2.66 -31.96
C ILE A 364 1.93 1.61 -31.98
N PRO A 365 2.04 0.51 -32.76
CA PRO A 365 0.99 -0.51 -32.81
C PRO A 365 0.87 -1.22 -31.47
N SER A 366 -0.32 -1.22 -30.86
CA SER A 366 -0.56 -1.98 -29.62
C SER A 366 -0.40 -3.47 -29.92
N SER A 367 0.66 -4.10 -29.38
CA SER A 367 0.80 -5.55 -29.45
C SER A 367 -0.30 -6.20 -28.61
N SER A 368 -1.36 -6.69 -29.26
CA SER A 368 -2.31 -7.60 -28.65
C SER A 368 -1.56 -8.87 -28.18
N PRO A 369 -1.85 -9.41 -26.99
CA PRO A 369 -1.29 -10.70 -26.60
C PRO A 369 -1.79 -11.76 -27.59
N SER A 370 -0.86 -12.46 -28.25
CA SER A 370 -1.15 -13.47 -29.25
C SER A 370 -2.05 -14.58 -28.68
N GLN A 371 -3.11 -14.91 -29.42
CA GLN A 371 -3.98 -16.06 -29.20
C GLN A 371 -3.34 -17.39 -29.67
N ASP A 372 -2.02 -17.54 -29.60
CA ASP A 372 -1.31 -18.74 -30.10
C ASP A 372 -1.22 -19.86 -29.05
N SER A 373 -2.30 -20.12 -28.31
CA SER A 373 -2.39 -21.31 -27.43
C SER A 373 -3.59 -22.21 -27.70
N ASN A 374 -4.44 -21.85 -28.67
CA ASN A 374 -5.59 -22.66 -29.08
C ASN A 374 -5.41 -23.41 -30.41
N SER A 375 -4.41 -23.07 -31.23
CA SER A 375 -4.15 -23.78 -32.50
C SER A 375 -3.43 -25.12 -32.28
N ASP A 376 -2.48 -25.17 -31.35
CA ASP A 376 -1.65 -26.37 -31.13
C ASP A 376 -2.42 -27.50 -30.41
N ALA A 377 -3.48 -27.16 -29.68
CA ALA A 377 -4.36 -28.15 -29.06
C ALA A 377 -5.29 -28.83 -30.08
N GLN A 378 -5.74 -28.11 -31.12
CA GLN A 378 -6.66 -28.67 -32.12
C GLN A 378 -5.95 -29.55 -33.17
N GLN A 379 -4.67 -29.28 -33.48
CA GLN A 379 -3.89 -30.13 -34.38
C GLN A 379 -3.50 -31.47 -33.75
N SER A 380 -3.25 -31.52 -32.43
CA SER A 380 -2.96 -32.77 -31.73
C SER A 380 -4.15 -33.75 -31.62
N SER A 381 -5.37 -33.25 -31.81
CA SER A 381 -6.60 -34.05 -31.78
C SER A 381 -7.06 -34.55 -33.15
N GLN A 382 -6.51 -34.05 -34.26
CA GLN A 382 -6.84 -34.53 -35.61
C GLN A 382 -5.87 -35.59 -36.16
N ASP A 383 -4.67 -35.72 -35.58
CA ASP A 383 -3.71 -36.77 -35.95
C ASP A 383 -3.90 -38.09 -35.15
N ASN A 384 -4.92 -38.18 -34.29
CA ASN A 384 -5.20 -39.36 -33.45
C ASN A 384 -6.65 -39.88 -33.57
N SER A 385 -7.33 -39.64 -34.69
CA SER A 385 -8.67 -40.18 -34.98
C SER A 385 -8.70 -40.99 -36.27
#